data_AF-A0A354AWJ6-F1
#
_entry.id   AF-A0A354AWJ6-F1
#
_cell.length_a   1.000
_cell.length_b   1.000
_cell.length_c   1.000
_cell.angle_alpha   90.00
_cell.angle_beta   90.00
_cell.angle_gamma   90.00
#
_symmetry.space_group_name_H-M   'P 1'
#
loop_
_entity.id
_entity.type
_entity.pdbx_description
1 polymer ?
#
loop_
_entity_poly.entity_id
_entity_poly.type
_entity_poly.pdbx_seq_one_letter_code
_entity_poly.pdbx_strand_id
1 'polypeptide(L)'
;MLQGSVGSNQPQPLGRSAGNDHQRRCTALDAARRRYRGLSVICKRRLLDELQELTGYHRKSLLRLLNRPETMATAEPGGSLQEPDKPHHRRRYGPEVLEALVPLWEASDRLCGKRLQALLPLLVESLESHGHLSLEPAVRESVLAMSSATIDRLLSPIRKQSGGNGWHRPPRAYSAELRRVPVRTFKGWADHSDPGWLEIDLVAHCGGRMEGRFLWTLMATDIATS
;
A
#
# COMPACT_ATOMS: atom_id res chain seq x y z
N MET A 1 -32.39 -79.06 25.99
CA MET A 1 -32.73 -77.62 26.12
C MET A 1 -31.44 -76.87 26.42
N LEU A 2 -30.80 -76.32 25.39
CA LEU A 2 -29.54 -75.60 25.49
C LEU A 2 -29.74 -74.18 24.95
N GLN A 3 -29.35 -73.22 25.78
CA GLN A 3 -28.82 -71.88 25.51
C GLN A 3 -29.65 -70.89 24.65
N GLY A 4 -29.90 -69.72 25.24
CA GLY A 4 -30.36 -68.51 24.55
C GLY A 4 -29.90 -67.26 25.30
N SER A 5 -28.59 -67.01 25.33
CA SER A 5 -28.01 -65.73 25.79
C SER A 5 -28.03 -64.75 24.62
N VAL A 6 -28.84 -63.70 24.74
CA VAL A 6 -28.95 -62.61 23.77
C VAL A 6 -27.67 -61.76 23.82
N GLY A 7 -26.76 -62.02 22.89
CA GLY A 7 -25.58 -61.19 22.64
C GLY A 7 -25.91 -60.05 21.69
N SER A 8 -26.08 -58.84 22.25
CA SER A 8 -26.26 -57.59 21.51
C SER A 8 -24.99 -57.23 20.76
N ASN A 9 -24.89 -57.60 19.47
CA ASN A 9 -23.80 -57.18 18.61
C ASN A 9 -24.21 -55.92 17.83
N GLN A 10 -23.93 -54.73 18.39
CA GLN A 10 -24.01 -53.48 17.65
C GLN A 10 -22.76 -53.33 16.75
N PRO A 11 -22.91 -52.99 15.46
CA PRO A 11 -21.77 -52.66 14.61
C PRO A 11 -21.19 -51.31 15.06
N GLN A 12 -19.94 -51.30 15.51
CA GLN A 12 -19.20 -50.07 15.77
C GLN A 12 -19.03 -49.28 14.46
N PRO A 13 -19.29 -47.96 14.43
CA PRO A 13 -19.20 -47.18 13.22
C PRO A 13 -17.74 -46.96 12.80
N LEU A 14 -17.47 -47.18 11.51
CA LEU A 14 -16.27 -46.78 10.79
C LEU A 14 -16.05 -45.26 10.97
N GLY A 15 -15.17 -44.90 11.89
CA GLY A 15 -14.86 -43.51 12.16
C GLY A 15 -13.39 -43.33 12.52
N ARG A 16 -12.53 -43.19 11.49
CA ARG A 16 -11.27 -42.40 11.45
C ARG A 16 -10.36 -42.87 10.31
N SER A 17 -10.50 -42.29 9.11
CA SER A 17 -9.51 -42.44 8.02
C SER A 17 -9.24 -41.15 7.25
N ALA A 18 -9.58 -39.97 7.78
CA ALA A 18 -9.26 -38.70 7.11
C ALA A 18 -7.90 -38.11 7.58
N GLY A 19 -7.49 -38.40 8.82
CA GLY A 19 -6.26 -37.85 9.41
C GLY A 19 -4.97 -38.44 8.86
N ASN A 20 -5.00 -39.71 8.39
CA ASN A 20 -3.80 -40.37 7.85
C ASN A 20 -3.48 -39.95 6.42
N ASP A 21 -4.47 -39.63 5.59
CA ASP A 21 -4.23 -39.33 4.18
C ASP A 21 -3.58 -37.96 3.97
N HIS A 22 -3.96 -36.97 4.79
CA HIS A 22 -3.28 -35.67 4.77
C HIS A 22 -1.82 -35.80 5.24
N GLN A 23 -1.59 -36.51 6.35
CA GLN A 23 -0.23 -36.74 6.87
C GLN A 23 0.64 -37.52 5.87
N ARG A 24 0.07 -38.53 5.21
CA ARG A 24 0.73 -39.30 4.13
C ARG A 24 1.09 -38.42 2.94
N ARG A 25 0.16 -37.57 2.48
CA ARG A 25 0.39 -36.62 1.37
C ARG A 25 1.49 -35.61 1.72
N CYS A 26 1.47 -35.03 2.92
CA CYS A 26 2.51 -34.11 3.38
C CYS A 26 3.88 -34.80 3.46
N THR A 27 3.94 -36.00 4.05
CA THR A 27 5.18 -36.78 4.16
C THR A 27 5.77 -37.13 2.79
N ALA A 28 4.92 -37.50 1.82
CA ALA A 28 5.33 -37.78 0.44
C ALA A 28 5.86 -36.52 -0.27
N LEU A 29 5.22 -35.37 -0.07
CA LEU A 29 5.65 -34.09 -0.63
C LEU A 29 6.99 -33.62 -0.04
N ASP A 30 7.21 -33.79 1.27
CA ASP A 30 8.47 -33.42 1.92
C ASP A 30 9.62 -34.32 1.49
N ALA A 31 9.39 -35.64 1.42
CA ALA A 31 10.39 -36.59 0.91
C ALA A 31 10.71 -36.36 -0.58
N ALA A 32 9.72 -35.94 -1.38
CA ALA A 32 9.92 -35.58 -2.78
C ALA A 32 10.71 -34.28 -2.93
N ARG A 33 10.42 -33.26 -2.12
CA ARG A 33 11.07 -31.94 -2.17
C ARG A 33 12.59 -32.03 -2.00
N ARG A 34 13.07 -32.83 -1.04
CA ARG A 34 14.51 -33.01 -0.78
C ARG A 34 15.25 -33.63 -1.96
N ARG A 35 14.59 -34.50 -2.73
CA ARG A 35 15.21 -35.25 -3.83
C ARG A 35 15.00 -34.60 -5.19
N TYR A 36 13.93 -33.81 -5.36
CA TYR A 36 13.51 -33.25 -6.64
C TYR A 36 14.64 -32.49 -7.34
N ARG A 37 15.43 -31.70 -6.63
CA ARG A 37 16.51 -30.89 -7.22
C ARG A 37 17.63 -31.74 -7.86
N GLY A 38 17.98 -32.86 -7.22
CA GLY A 38 19.07 -33.75 -7.64
C GLY A 38 18.68 -34.83 -8.67
N LEU A 39 17.41 -34.94 -9.03
CA LEU A 39 16.95 -35.94 -9.99
C LEU A 39 17.22 -35.53 -11.45
N SER A 40 17.45 -36.53 -12.31
CA SER A 40 17.49 -36.37 -13.76
C SER A 40 16.14 -35.90 -14.31
N VAL A 41 16.12 -35.35 -15.52
CA VAL A 41 14.88 -34.83 -16.15
C VAL A 41 13.78 -35.89 -16.25
N ILE A 42 14.15 -37.14 -16.54
CA ILE A 42 13.22 -38.27 -16.64
C ILE A 42 12.64 -38.62 -15.26
N CYS A 43 13.50 -38.72 -14.24
CA CYS A 43 13.07 -39.01 -12.88
C CYS A 43 12.21 -37.89 -12.28
N LYS A 44 12.49 -36.62 -12.62
CA LYS A 44 11.65 -35.47 -12.24
C LYS A 44 10.25 -35.57 -12.82
N ARG A 45 10.11 -36.01 -14.08
CA ARG A 45 8.81 -36.18 -14.72
C ARG A 45 8.00 -37.28 -14.03
N ARG A 46 8.61 -38.45 -13.85
CA ARG A 46 7.98 -39.59 -13.17
C ARG A 46 7.54 -39.26 -11.74
N LEU A 47 8.40 -38.59 -10.97
CA LEU A 47 8.07 -38.15 -9.61
C LEU A 47 6.89 -37.17 -9.57
N LEU A 48 6.77 -36.28 -10.57
CA LEU A 48 5.63 -35.36 -10.67
C LEU A 48 4.32 -36.09 -11.04
N ASP A 49 4.39 -37.11 -11.88
CA ASP A 49 3.23 -37.92 -12.27
C ASP A 49 2.71 -38.71 -11.06
N GLU A 50 3.62 -39.38 -10.33
CA GLU A 50 3.31 -40.11 -9.09
C GLU A 50 2.71 -39.18 -8.01
N LEU A 51 3.25 -37.96 -7.85
CA LEU A 51 2.71 -36.98 -6.91
C LEU A 51 1.35 -36.43 -7.33
N GLN A 52 1.10 -36.28 -8.63
CA GLN A 52 -0.18 -35.81 -9.14
C GLN A 52 -1.28 -36.86 -8.85
N GLU A 53 -0.98 -38.14 -9.02
CA GLU A 53 -1.89 -39.25 -8.67
C GLU A 53 -2.13 -39.35 -7.16
N LEU A 54 -1.08 -39.22 -6.33
CA LEU A 54 -1.18 -39.35 -4.86
C LEU A 54 -1.86 -38.17 -4.16
N THR A 55 -1.64 -36.94 -4.66
CA THR A 55 -2.10 -35.71 -3.99
C THR A 55 -3.31 -35.07 -4.67
N GLY A 56 -3.59 -35.41 -5.94
CA GLY A 56 -4.59 -34.74 -6.76
C GLY A 56 -4.21 -33.31 -7.16
N TYR A 57 -3.00 -32.84 -6.83
CA TYR A 57 -2.55 -31.50 -7.18
C TYR A 57 -2.08 -31.42 -8.63
N HIS A 58 -2.46 -30.34 -9.30
CA HIS A 58 -2.03 -30.07 -10.66
C HIS A 58 -0.50 -29.91 -10.74
N ARG A 59 0.12 -30.41 -11.82
CA ARG A 59 1.59 -30.37 -12.05
C ARG A 59 2.23 -29.02 -11.76
N LYS A 60 1.59 -27.92 -12.17
CA LYS A 60 2.08 -26.54 -11.94
C LYS A 60 2.12 -26.18 -10.45
N SER A 61 1.18 -26.70 -9.66
CA SER A 61 1.12 -26.51 -8.21
C SER A 61 2.21 -27.33 -7.51
N LEU A 62 2.42 -28.58 -7.93
CA LEU A 62 3.50 -29.44 -7.42
C LEU A 62 4.89 -28.84 -7.72
N LEU A 63 5.11 -28.34 -8.94
CA LEU A 63 6.35 -27.64 -9.31
C LEU A 63 6.60 -26.42 -8.42
N ARG A 64 5.57 -25.64 -8.11
CA ARG A 64 5.70 -24.47 -7.22
C ARG A 64 6.06 -24.90 -5.80
N LEU A 65 5.48 -25.98 -5.31
CA LEU A 65 5.72 -26.51 -3.96
C LEU A 65 7.14 -27.08 -3.82
N LEU A 66 7.57 -27.91 -4.78
CA LEU A 66 8.87 -28.59 -4.77
C LEU A 66 10.04 -27.61 -5.01
N ASN A 67 9.82 -26.52 -5.74
CA ASN A 67 10.84 -25.51 -6.00
C ASN A 67 10.90 -24.40 -4.93
N ARG A 68 9.97 -24.37 -3.97
CA ARG A 68 9.98 -23.37 -2.89
C ARG A 68 11.26 -23.56 -2.04
N PRO A 69 12.03 -22.50 -1.73
CA PRO A 69 13.17 -22.61 -0.82
C PRO A 69 12.72 -23.05 0.58
N GLU A 70 13.51 -23.91 1.24
CA GLU A 70 13.21 -24.49 2.56
C GLU A 70 13.06 -23.43 3.66
N THR A 71 13.62 -22.23 3.46
CA THR A 71 13.49 -21.06 4.32
C THR A 71 12.05 -20.63 4.58
N MET A 72 11.07 -21.09 3.78
CA MET A 72 9.65 -20.82 3.98
C MET A 72 8.84 -21.98 4.58
N ALA A 73 9.46 -23.15 4.81
CA ALA A 73 8.76 -24.36 5.25
C ALA A 73 8.67 -24.50 6.78
N THR A 74 9.53 -23.78 7.51
CA THR A 74 9.60 -23.76 8.98
C THR A 74 8.86 -22.59 9.62
N ALA A 75 8.12 -21.79 8.83
CA ALA A 75 7.29 -20.73 9.39
C ALA A 75 6.02 -21.33 10.02
N GLU A 76 5.99 -21.34 11.35
CA GLU A 76 4.82 -21.54 12.21
C GLU A 76 3.53 -20.91 11.61
N PRO A 77 2.36 -21.57 11.74
CA PRO A 77 1.09 -21.03 11.28
C PRO A 77 0.64 -19.87 12.18
N GLY A 78 1.25 -18.70 11.97
CA GLY A 78 1.01 -17.49 12.75
C GLY A 78 1.95 -16.33 12.43
N GLY A 79 3.07 -16.60 11.72
CA GLY A 79 3.96 -15.56 11.23
C GLY A 79 3.46 -14.95 9.92
N SER A 80 3.20 -13.65 9.92
CA SER A 80 2.93 -12.84 8.73
C SER A 80 3.82 -13.27 7.55
N LEU A 81 3.20 -13.59 6.42
CA LEU A 81 3.85 -13.93 5.16
C LEU A 81 4.80 -12.80 4.73
N GLN A 82 6.07 -12.86 5.14
CA GLN A 82 7.12 -12.15 4.43
C GLN A 82 7.38 -12.94 3.16
N GLU A 83 6.81 -12.45 2.04
CA GLU A 83 7.14 -12.96 0.72
C GLU A 83 8.67 -12.88 0.52
N PRO A 84 9.31 -13.93 0.00
CA PRO A 84 10.74 -13.88 -0.28
C PRO A 84 10.98 -12.80 -1.34
N ASP A 85 11.94 -11.92 -1.05
CA ASP A 85 12.37 -10.84 -1.94
C ASP A 85 12.59 -11.40 -3.35
N LYS A 86 11.65 -11.09 -4.25
CA LYS A 86 11.86 -11.29 -5.68
C LYS A 86 13.10 -10.46 -6.05
N PRO A 87 13.99 -10.93 -6.92
CA PRO A 87 15.11 -10.13 -7.39
C PRO A 87 14.55 -8.84 -7.99
N HIS A 88 14.66 -7.74 -7.24
CA HIS A 88 14.16 -6.44 -7.65
C HIS A 88 14.91 -6.10 -8.93
N HIS A 89 14.18 -5.93 -10.04
CA HIS A 89 14.74 -5.35 -11.26
C HIS A 89 15.60 -4.15 -10.86
N ARG A 90 16.86 -4.15 -11.28
CA ARG A 90 17.89 -3.15 -10.96
C ARG A 90 17.22 -1.76 -10.87
N ARG A 91 17.07 -1.24 -9.65
CA ARG A 91 16.28 -0.03 -9.42
C ARG A 91 16.96 1.12 -10.14
N ARG A 92 16.33 1.64 -11.21
CA ARG A 92 16.85 2.78 -11.99
C ARG A 92 17.03 4.04 -11.15
N TYR A 93 16.29 4.14 -10.04
CA TYR A 93 16.39 5.21 -9.08
C TYR A 93 16.78 4.61 -7.73
N GLY A 94 18.00 4.94 -7.29
CA GLY A 94 18.57 4.50 -6.03
C GLY A 94 18.00 5.24 -4.82
N PRO A 95 18.40 4.84 -3.60
CA PRO A 95 18.00 5.54 -2.37
C PRO A 95 18.42 7.02 -2.37
N GLU A 96 19.54 7.37 -3.01
CA GLU A 96 20.07 8.73 -3.08
C GLU A 96 19.09 9.67 -3.80
N VAL A 97 18.46 9.17 -4.87
CA VAL A 97 17.43 9.93 -5.61
C VAL A 97 16.18 10.12 -4.77
N LEU A 98 15.81 9.11 -3.96
CA LEU A 98 14.66 9.21 -3.08
C LEU A 98 14.91 10.24 -1.96
N GLU A 99 16.10 10.21 -1.35
CA GLU A 99 16.52 11.15 -0.32
C GLU A 99 16.55 12.59 -0.83
N ALA A 100 17.01 12.81 -2.06
CA ALA A 100 16.94 14.12 -2.71
C ALA A 100 15.50 14.56 -3.05
N LEU A 101 14.63 13.62 -3.42
CA LEU A 101 13.26 13.93 -3.85
C LEU A 101 12.34 14.32 -2.69
N VAL A 102 12.59 13.84 -1.46
CA VAL A 102 11.75 14.13 -0.29
C VAL A 102 11.74 15.62 0.07
N PRO A 103 12.90 16.30 0.27
CA PRO A 103 12.94 17.74 0.55
C PRO A 103 12.28 18.57 -0.55
N LEU A 104 12.49 18.20 -1.82
CA LEU A 104 11.86 18.87 -2.96
C LEU A 104 10.33 18.76 -2.90
N TRP A 105 9.81 17.58 -2.57
CA TRP A 105 8.38 17.36 -2.40
C TRP A 105 7.82 18.13 -1.19
N GLU A 106 8.53 18.16 -0.07
CA GLU A 106 8.12 18.90 1.13
C GLU A 106 8.13 20.41 0.92
N ALA A 107 9.17 20.96 0.30
CA ALA A 107 9.26 22.37 -0.08
C ALA A 107 8.17 22.79 -1.08
N SER A 108 7.64 21.84 -1.86
CA SER A 108 6.58 22.09 -2.83
C SER A 108 5.16 22.03 -2.25
N ASP A 109 4.98 21.99 -0.93
CA ASP A 109 3.65 21.76 -0.32
C ASP A 109 3.04 20.40 -0.69
N ARG A 110 3.91 19.40 -0.88
CA ARG A 110 3.53 18.00 -1.09
C ARG A 110 2.70 17.75 -2.36
N LEU A 111 3.01 18.44 -3.45
CA LEU A 111 2.30 18.30 -4.74
C LEU A 111 2.25 16.86 -5.28
N CYS A 112 1.20 16.59 -6.08
CA CYS A 112 1.11 15.35 -6.85
C CYS A 112 2.20 15.30 -7.93
N GLY A 113 2.61 14.08 -8.34
CA GLY A 113 3.76 13.88 -9.19
C GLY A 113 3.72 14.66 -10.51
N LYS A 114 2.53 14.90 -11.08
CA LYS A 114 2.38 15.71 -12.30
C LYS A 114 2.74 17.19 -12.09
N ARG A 115 2.26 17.80 -11.01
CA ARG A 115 2.55 19.20 -10.69
C ARG A 115 3.98 19.37 -10.21
N LEU A 116 4.45 18.43 -9.38
CA LEU A 116 5.83 18.40 -8.92
C LEU A 116 6.79 18.29 -10.11
N GLN A 117 6.56 17.35 -11.04
CA GLN A 117 7.41 17.19 -12.23
C GLN A 117 7.60 18.48 -13.03
N ALA A 118 6.53 19.24 -13.26
CA ALA A 118 6.60 20.51 -13.98
C ALA A 118 7.37 21.60 -13.20
N LEU A 119 7.33 21.54 -11.87
CA LEU A 119 7.95 22.51 -10.98
C LEU A 119 9.42 22.18 -10.64
N LEU A 120 9.82 20.91 -10.74
CA LEU A 120 11.15 20.42 -10.35
C LEU A 120 12.32 21.24 -10.92
N PRO A 121 12.35 21.63 -12.22
CA PRO A 121 13.47 22.41 -12.75
C PRO A 121 13.68 23.73 -12.00
N LEU A 122 12.60 24.47 -11.75
CA LEU A 122 12.63 25.75 -11.04
C LEU A 122 12.96 25.57 -9.56
N LEU A 123 12.39 24.55 -8.92
CA LEU A 123 12.64 24.24 -7.51
C LEU A 123 14.10 23.88 -7.25
N VAL A 124 14.68 23.01 -8.08
CA VAL A 124 16.07 22.57 -7.93
C VAL A 124 17.01 23.76 -8.10
N GLU A 125 16.83 24.57 -9.15
CA GLU A 125 17.64 25.77 -9.38
C GLU A 125 17.54 26.79 -8.23
N SER A 126 16.33 27.07 -7.75
CA SER A 126 16.11 27.97 -6.63
C SER A 126 16.75 27.47 -5.34
N LEU A 127 16.58 26.18 -5.01
CA LEU A 127 17.14 25.65 -3.76
C LEU A 127 18.66 25.50 -3.80
N GLU A 128 19.24 25.19 -4.96
CA GLU A 128 20.70 25.16 -5.14
C GLU A 128 21.30 26.57 -5.04
N SER A 129 20.70 27.57 -5.69
CA SER A 129 21.18 28.96 -5.65
C SER A 129 21.12 29.60 -4.26
N HIS A 130 20.14 29.21 -3.44
CA HIS A 130 20.01 29.69 -2.05
C HIS A 130 20.78 28.81 -1.04
N GLY A 131 21.49 27.77 -1.49
CA GLY A 131 22.27 26.88 -0.63
C GLY A 131 21.44 25.98 0.28
N HIS A 132 20.15 25.80 -0.02
CA HIS A 132 19.25 24.91 0.72
C HIS A 132 19.31 23.46 0.24
N LEU A 133 19.90 23.21 -0.93
CA LEU A 133 20.06 21.89 -1.52
C LEU A 133 21.40 21.79 -2.26
N SER A 134 22.08 20.66 -2.13
CA SER A 134 23.29 20.34 -2.91
C SER A 134 23.15 18.94 -3.48
N LEU A 135 22.83 18.84 -4.77
CA LEU A 135 22.69 17.56 -5.47
C LEU A 135 23.97 17.20 -6.21
N GLU A 136 24.35 15.93 -6.14
CA GLU A 136 25.35 15.39 -7.05
C GLU A 136 24.82 15.46 -8.50
N PRO A 137 25.67 15.79 -9.50
CA PRO A 137 25.21 15.95 -10.90
C PRO A 137 24.39 14.76 -11.42
N ALA A 138 24.79 13.53 -11.10
CA ALA A 138 24.08 12.32 -11.50
C ALA A 138 22.68 12.19 -10.87
N VAL A 139 22.53 12.64 -9.61
CA VAL A 139 21.24 12.67 -8.90
C VAL A 139 20.36 13.77 -9.47
N ARG A 140 20.91 14.95 -9.74
CA ARG A 140 20.20 16.07 -10.37
C ARG A 140 19.60 15.68 -11.72
N GLU A 141 20.39 15.07 -12.60
CA GLU A 141 19.90 14.55 -13.88
C GLU A 141 18.81 13.51 -13.70
N SER A 142 18.98 12.59 -12.74
CA SER A 142 18.00 11.55 -12.44
C SER A 142 16.67 12.10 -11.94
N VAL A 143 16.70 13.13 -11.08
CA VAL A 143 15.51 13.81 -10.56
C VAL A 143 14.77 14.55 -11.69
N LEU A 144 15.49 15.29 -12.54
CA LEU A 144 14.90 16.06 -13.63
C LEU A 144 14.37 15.18 -14.78
N ALA A 145 15.01 14.04 -15.05
CA ALA A 145 14.56 13.09 -16.06
C ALA A 145 13.38 12.21 -15.60
N MET A 146 13.00 12.28 -14.33
CA MET A 146 12.01 11.39 -13.75
C MET A 146 10.61 11.66 -14.27
N SER A 147 9.87 10.59 -14.57
CA SER A 147 8.45 10.71 -14.93
C SER A 147 7.57 10.98 -13.71
N SER A 148 6.48 11.73 -13.87
CA SER A 148 5.47 11.95 -12.81
C SER A 148 4.96 10.65 -12.18
N ALA A 149 4.75 9.60 -12.97
CA ALA A 149 4.32 8.29 -12.47
C ALA A 149 5.39 7.63 -11.58
N THR A 150 6.67 7.82 -11.90
CA THR A 150 7.78 7.33 -11.08
C THR A 150 7.87 8.11 -9.77
N ILE A 151 7.76 9.43 -9.83
CA ILE A 151 7.72 10.31 -8.65
C ILE A 151 6.63 9.85 -7.68
N ASP A 152 5.41 9.61 -8.18
CA ASP A 152 4.30 9.15 -7.35
C ASP A 152 4.52 7.76 -6.74
N ARG A 153 5.16 6.83 -7.47
CA ARG A 153 5.50 5.49 -6.95
C ARG A 153 6.56 5.57 -5.85
N LEU A 154 7.60 6.37 -6.06
CA LEU A 154 8.71 6.56 -5.10
C LEU A 154 8.23 7.24 -3.82
N LEU A 155 7.36 8.25 -3.94
CA LEU A 155 6.81 8.97 -2.79
C LEU A 155 5.63 8.25 -2.12
N SER A 156 5.07 7.19 -2.72
CA SER A 156 3.90 6.48 -2.16
C SER A 156 4.08 5.97 -0.73
N PRO A 157 5.21 5.32 -0.36
CA PRO A 157 5.44 4.87 1.01
C PRO A 157 5.55 6.04 1.99
N ILE A 158 6.26 7.10 1.58
CA ILE A 158 6.45 8.31 2.39
C ILE A 158 5.11 9.00 2.63
N ARG A 159 4.30 9.20 1.58
CA ARG A 159 2.94 9.77 1.69
C ARG A 159 2.04 9.01 2.66
N LYS A 160 2.15 7.68 2.71
CA LYS A 160 1.39 6.85 3.65
C LYS A 160 1.86 7.06 5.09
N GLN A 161 3.17 7.18 5.30
CA GLN A 161 3.79 7.38 6.63
C GLN A 161 3.61 8.81 7.15
N SER A 162 3.70 9.82 6.28
CA SER A 162 3.55 11.23 6.62
C SER A 162 2.12 11.61 7.06
N GLY A 163 1.20 10.64 7.15
CA GLY A 163 -0.22 10.84 7.32
C GLY A 163 -0.75 11.60 6.11
N GLY A 164 -1.18 10.87 5.08
CA GLY A 164 -1.73 11.48 3.86
C GLY A 164 -2.67 12.60 4.27
N ASN A 165 -2.45 13.80 3.72
CA ASN A 165 -3.15 15.03 4.06
C ASN A 165 -4.60 14.67 4.41
N GLY A 166 -4.95 14.66 5.71
CA GLY A 166 -6.31 14.41 6.20
C GLY A 166 -7.28 15.53 5.79
N TRP A 167 -6.91 16.25 4.75
CA TRP A 167 -7.52 17.37 4.07
C TRP A 167 -8.63 16.94 3.13
N HIS A 168 -8.94 15.64 3.05
CA HIS A 168 -10.33 15.28 2.83
C HIS A 168 -11.08 15.60 4.12
N ARG A 169 -11.36 16.90 4.31
CA ARG A 169 -12.58 17.29 5.02
C ARG A 169 -13.65 16.44 4.33
N PRO A 170 -14.25 15.44 5.00
CA PRO A 170 -15.32 14.68 4.37
C PRO A 170 -16.26 15.72 3.78
N PRO A 171 -16.68 15.59 2.51
CA PRO A 171 -17.53 16.59 1.89
C PRO A 171 -18.64 16.86 2.89
N ARG A 172 -18.61 18.05 3.52
CA ARG A 172 -19.60 18.37 4.53
C ARG A 172 -20.90 18.23 3.76
N ALA A 173 -21.74 17.28 4.18
CA ALA A 173 -23.11 17.32 3.73
C ALA A 173 -23.58 18.72 4.13
N TYR A 174 -23.72 19.61 3.14
CA TYR A 174 -24.23 20.95 3.39
C TYR A 174 -25.52 20.72 4.16
N SER A 175 -25.60 21.27 5.37
CA SER A 175 -26.83 21.19 6.14
C SER A 175 -27.96 21.79 5.30
N ALA A 176 -29.21 21.44 5.58
CA ALA A 176 -30.34 21.94 4.81
C ALA A 176 -30.36 23.49 4.78
N GLU A 177 -29.85 24.11 5.84
CA GLU A 177 -29.68 25.54 6.02
C GLU A 177 -28.55 26.09 5.13
N LEU A 178 -27.39 25.44 5.09
CA LEU A 178 -26.27 25.88 4.24
C LEU A 178 -26.58 25.75 2.75
N ARG A 179 -27.46 24.82 2.34
CA ARG A 179 -27.94 24.73 0.94
C ARG A 179 -28.86 25.90 0.53
N ARG A 180 -29.46 26.59 1.50
CA ARG A 180 -30.29 27.78 1.26
C ARG A 180 -29.45 29.05 1.11
N VAL A 181 -28.19 29.02 1.53
CA VAL A 181 -27.26 30.14 1.35
C VAL A 181 -26.70 30.03 -0.08
N PRO A 182 -27.02 30.97 -0.99
CA PRO A 182 -26.51 30.92 -2.35
C PRO A 182 -24.99 31.08 -2.34
N VAL A 183 -24.29 30.20 -3.05
CA VAL A 183 -22.85 30.36 -3.29
C VAL A 183 -22.65 31.52 -4.25
N ARG A 184 -22.28 32.67 -3.71
CA ARG A 184 -22.01 33.87 -4.50
C ARG A 184 -20.60 33.77 -5.07
N THR A 185 -20.51 33.82 -6.39
CA THR A 185 -19.23 33.92 -7.11
C THR A 185 -18.88 35.39 -7.33
N PHE A 186 -17.72 35.67 -7.91
CA PHE A 186 -17.10 36.99 -8.08
C PHE A 186 -18.01 38.13 -8.59
N LYS A 187 -19.17 37.83 -9.20
CA LYS A 187 -20.15 38.81 -9.73
C LYS A 187 -21.40 39.00 -8.86
N GLY A 188 -21.51 38.32 -7.73
CA GLY A 188 -22.73 38.26 -6.89
C GLY A 188 -22.87 39.36 -5.84
N TRP A 189 -22.04 40.41 -5.90
CA TRP A 189 -21.97 41.48 -4.90
C TRP A 189 -22.52 42.83 -5.38
N ALA A 190 -23.01 42.93 -6.61
CA ALA A 190 -23.51 44.18 -7.19
C ALA A 190 -24.65 44.83 -6.39
N ASP A 191 -25.48 44.01 -5.73
CA ASP A 191 -26.61 44.51 -4.92
C ASP A 191 -26.20 44.94 -3.49
N HIS A 192 -24.90 44.90 -3.16
CA HIS A 192 -24.36 45.02 -1.79
C HIS A 192 -23.31 46.13 -1.70
N SER A 193 -23.61 47.28 -2.32
CA SER A 193 -22.72 48.45 -2.38
C SER A 193 -22.82 49.38 -1.16
N ASP A 194 -23.83 49.18 -0.30
CA ASP A 194 -24.03 50.00 0.90
C ASP A 194 -23.22 49.42 2.09
N PRO A 195 -22.67 50.27 2.98
CA PRO A 195 -21.98 49.80 4.19
C PRO A 195 -22.88 48.93 5.08
N GLY A 196 -22.30 47.89 5.70
CA GLY A 196 -23.02 46.97 6.59
C GLY A 196 -23.04 45.51 6.15
N TRP A 197 -22.38 45.20 5.02
CA TRP A 197 -22.19 43.83 4.56
C TRP A 197 -20.76 43.38 4.86
N LEU A 198 -20.62 42.38 5.72
CA LEU A 198 -19.33 41.93 6.24
C LEU A 198 -19.00 40.52 5.74
N GLU A 199 -17.89 40.38 5.02
CA GLU A 199 -17.27 39.09 4.74
C GLU A 199 -16.41 38.68 5.94
N ILE A 200 -16.61 37.48 6.46
CA ILE A 200 -15.85 36.94 7.60
C ILE A 200 -15.15 35.65 7.17
N ASP A 201 -13.83 35.60 7.34
CA ASP A 201 -13.03 34.38 7.15
C ASP A 201 -12.35 33.97 8.47
N LEU A 202 -12.14 32.67 8.63
CA LEU A 202 -11.55 32.10 9.84
C LEU A 202 -10.45 31.08 9.48
N VAL A 203 -9.20 31.43 9.79
CA VAL A 203 -8.01 30.62 9.50
C VAL A 203 -7.50 29.95 10.77
N ALA A 204 -7.32 28.62 10.72
CA ALA A 204 -6.72 27.82 11.79
C ALA A 204 -5.22 27.62 11.57
N HIS A 205 -4.38 28.10 12.49
CA HIS A 205 -2.92 27.91 12.47
C HIS A 205 -2.51 26.58 13.09
N CYS A 206 -3.04 25.48 12.57
CA CYS A 206 -2.95 24.14 13.17
C CYS A 206 -1.85 23.25 12.58
N GLY A 207 -0.93 23.79 11.78
CA GLY A 207 0.19 23.02 11.22
C GLY A 207 -0.23 21.80 10.40
N GLY A 208 -1.45 21.80 9.86
CA GLY A 208 -2.02 20.70 9.06
C GLY A 208 -2.82 19.66 9.85
N ARG A 209 -2.93 19.74 11.18
CA ARG A 209 -3.80 18.87 11.98
C ARG A 209 -4.63 19.70 12.98
N MET A 210 -5.96 19.60 12.91
CA MET A 210 -6.86 20.22 13.91
C MET A 210 -6.90 19.42 15.21
N GLU A 211 -5.74 19.22 15.82
CA GLU A 211 -5.55 18.51 17.08
C GLU A 211 -4.74 19.38 18.03
N GLY A 212 -5.16 19.44 19.30
CA GLY A 212 -4.46 20.22 20.32
C GLY A 212 -4.80 21.71 20.31
N ARG A 213 -3.90 22.51 20.91
CA ARG A 213 -4.05 23.97 21.06
C ARG A 213 -3.39 24.66 19.87
N PHE A 214 -4.14 25.49 19.17
CA PHE A 214 -3.66 26.30 18.07
C PHE A 214 -4.39 27.64 18.02
N LEU A 215 -3.82 28.60 17.30
CA LEU A 215 -4.37 29.94 17.16
C LEU A 215 -5.37 30.00 16.01
N TRP A 216 -6.34 30.89 16.16
CA TRP A 216 -7.32 31.21 15.13
C TRP A 216 -7.19 32.68 14.78
N THR A 217 -7.14 32.99 13.50
CA THR A 217 -7.25 34.36 13.00
C THR A 217 -8.61 34.54 12.35
N LEU A 218 -9.38 35.48 12.87
CA LEU A 218 -10.65 35.92 12.28
C LEU A 218 -10.38 37.19 11.49
N MET A 219 -10.73 37.18 10.20
CA MET A 219 -10.70 38.34 9.32
C MET A 219 -12.13 38.75 9.03
N ALA A 220 -12.40 40.06 9.09
CA ALA A 220 -13.70 40.62 8.82
C ALA A 220 -13.52 41.87 7.96
N THR A 221 -14.10 41.86 6.75
CA THR A 221 -13.95 42.91 5.75
C THR A 221 -15.32 43.39 5.31
N ASP A 222 -15.55 44.71 5.38
CA ASP A 222 -16.79 45.30 4.85
C ASP A 222 -16.68 45.47 3.34
N ILE A 223 -17.69 44.98 2.62
CA ILE A 223 -17.66 44.84 1.16
C ILE A 223 -17.79 46.19 0.45
N ALA A 224 -18.44 47.18 1.08
CA ALA A 224 -18.58 48.51 0.52
C ALA A 224 -17.28 49.33 0.62
N THR A 225 -16.42 48.99 1.59
CA THR A 225 -15.16 49.69 1.86
C THR A 225 -13.89 48.90 1.49
N SER A 226 -14.04 47.67 0.97
CA SER A 226 -12.94 46.81 0.51
C SER A 226 -12.36 47.20 -0.84
#